data_AF-A0A9D4ML94-F1
#
_entry.id   AF-A0A9D4ML94-F1
#
_cell.length_a   1.000
_cell.length_b   1.000
_cell.length_c   1.000
_cell.angle_alpha   90.00
_cell.angle_beta   90.00
_cell.angle_gamma   90.00
#
_symmetry.space_group_name_H-M   'P 1'
#
loop_
_entity.id
_entity.type
_entity.pdbx_description
1 polymer ?
#
loop_
_entity_poly.entity_id
_entity_poly.type
_entity_poly.pdbx_seq_one_letter_code
_entity_poly.pdbx_strand_id
1 'polypeptide(L)'
;MYTCLKHYIISLTIPWYVHVLIVYFSQCSKVTPINELTNTQPTYLQGLSVELETVLGEIKNLQISQEASVKSLQGTYKEHGALMIEQMRGNLNTNIDECGNSYVGTSGGNEQYLKEEMCRSVVSIMNEFDNITAKALNEMKDEVISIKESVTSSIHQCTTLHNDLSQFHELVQKIGDNKELCLIASIKCKHIIQQALTLLGKLGKAFNVQRKSVHNVRIPSDSYECSIAGICVLTDGQVLVADSKNKRIKLLNQQYQVVNHWDVTAGPWDICLITSSEVAVAVNDHDSKIHEVQFITVNQGKLVSGRKFQLQHKCTCITHHQGDLFVTSGKELYKYTLSGKLICSLYQDRSADWTGKNHGESILITCVLCTGICLAIVDKGV
;
A
#
# COMPACT_ATOMS: atom_id res chain seq x y z
N MET A 1 -8.11 -33.02 13.32
CA MET A 1 -8.84 -32.59 12.11
C MET A 1 -8.39 -31.15 11.83
N TYR A 2 -7.36 -30.96 11.01
CA TYR A 2 -6.74 -29.63 10.82
C TYR A 2 -7.26 -29.01 9.52
N THR A 3 -7.85 -27.82 9.64
CA THR A 3 -8.35 -26.99 8.54
C THR A 3 -7.18 -26.33 7.81
N CYS A 4 -7.14 -26.51 6.49
CA CYS A 4 -6.10 -26.02 5.60
C CYS A 4 -6.25 -24.50 5.35
N LEU A 5 -5.21 -23.70 5.65
CA LEU A 5 -5.18 -22.27 5.35
C LEU A 5 -4.82 -22.04 3.88
N LYS A 6 -5.69 -21.31 3.16
CA LYS A 6 -5.44 -20.81 1.80
C LYS A 6 -4.41 -19.68 1.87
N HIS A 7 -3.29 -19.82 1.16
CA HIS A 7 -2.28 -18.78 1.03
C HIS A 7 -2.60 -17.89 -0.18
N TYR A 8 -2.38 -16.58 -0.06
CA TYR A 8 -2.66 -15.58 -1.09
C TYR A 8 -1.35 -14.99 -1.62
N ILE A 9 -1.30 -14.72 -2.93
CA ILE A 9 -0.20 -14.02 -3.60
C ILE A 9 -0.73 -12.66 -4.03
N ILE A 10 -0.06 -11.57 -3.64
CA ILE A 10 -0.31 -10.23 -4.16
C ILE A 10 0.96 -9.81 -4.92
N SER A 11 0.86 -9.72 -6.24
CA SER A 11 1.92 -9.18 -7.11
C SER A 11 1.43 -7.84 -7.65
N LEU A 12 2.21 -6.78 -7.43
CA LEU A 12 1.94 -5.43 -7.88
C LEU A 12 2.92 -5.09 -9.00
N THR A 13 2.42 -4.70 -10.16
CA THR A 13 3.24 -4.18 -11.27
C THR A 13 2.75 -2.77 -11.57
N ILE A 14 3.56 -1.76 -11.25
CA ILE A 14 3.33 -0.36 -11.67
C ILE A 14 4.69 0.20 -12.12
N PRO A 15 4.78 0.78 -13.33
CA PRO A 15 6.01 1.41 -13.78
C PRO A 15 6.03 2.86 -13.27
N TRP A 16 7.14 3.23 -12.62
CA TRP A 16 7.50 4.58 -12.13
C TRP A 16 6.68 5.06 -10.90
N TYR A 17 7.26 4.98 -9.69
CA TYR A 17 7.23 5.96 -8.59
C TYR A 17 7.94 5.36 -7.34
N VAL A 18 8.52 6.22 -6.50
CA VAL A 18 9.17 5.86 -5.22
C VAL A 18 8.10 5.43 -4.22
N HIS A 19 8.27 4.29 -3.56
CA HIS A 19 7.34 3.77 -2.57
C HIS A 19 7.87 3.97 -1.15
N VAL A 20 7.15 4.74 -0.34
CA VAL A 20 7.28 4.77 1.12
C VAL A 20 6.04 4.13 1.72
N LEU A 21 6.22 3.00 2.42
CA LEU A 21 5.17 2.27 3.12
C LEU A 21 5.42 2.39 4.62
N ILE A 22 4.54 3.09 5.34
CA ILE A 22 4.62 3.27 6.79
C ILE A 22 3.28 2.83 7.39
N VAL A 23 3.31 1.85 8.31
CA VAL A 23 2.12 1.31 8.99
C VAL A 23 2.43 1.13 10.47
N TYR A 24 1.79 1.85 11.42
CA TYR A 24 1.74 1.46 12.85
C TYR A 24 0.49 1.91 13.63
N PHE A 25 0.33 1.31 14.83
CA PHE A 25 -0.62 1.61 15.91
C PHE A 25 0.05 1.51 17.29
N SER A 26 -0.60 2.06 18.33
CA SER A 26 -0.04 2.49 19.64
C SER A 26 -0.36 1.60 20.87
N GLN A 27 0.53 1.59 21.89
CA GLN A 27 0.27 1.99 23.30
C GLN A 27 1.50 1.85 24.28
N CYS A 28 1.43 2.64 25.37
CA CYS A 28 2.28 2.91 26.58
C CYS A 28 3.03 1.74 27.27
N SER A 29 4.04 1.90 28.17
CA SER A 29 4.93 2.99 28.64
C SER A 29 5.86 2.51 29.80
N LYS A 30 7.19 2.77 29.77
CA LYS A 30 8.00 3.29 30.92
C LYS A 30 9.40 3.78 30.49
N VAL A 31 9.91 4.80 31.20
CA VAL A 31 11.06 5.67 30.85
C VAL A 31 12.41 5.13 31.37
N THR A 32 13.43 5.05 30.49
CA THR A 32 14.84 4.73 30.80
C THR A 32 15.65 6.01 31.08
N PRO A 33 16.73 6.00 31.92
CA PRO A 33 17.44 7.21 32.33
C PRO A 33 18.20 7.93 31.19
N ILE A 34 18.23 9.26 31.28
CA ILE A 34 18.46 10.25 30.20
C ILE A 34 19.93 10.46 29.76
N ASN A 35 20.91 9.78 30.36
CA ASN A 35 22.31 10.17 30.16
C ASN A 35 22.94 9.74 28.82
N GLU A 36 22.21 9.07 27.92
CA GLU A 36 22.73 8.53 26.64
C GLU A 36 22.15 9.20 25.37
N LEU A 37 21.22 10.16 25.50
CA LEU A 37 20.37 10.65 24.40
C LEU A 37 20.87 11.85 23.57
N THR A 38 21.99 12.50 23.92
CA THR A 38 22.28 13.87 23.42
C THR A 38 23.06 13.99 22.11
N ASN A 39 23.54 12.91 21.48
CA ASN A 39 24.52 13.04 20.38
C ASN A 39 24.09 12.58 18.96
N THR A 40 22.87 12.07 18.73
CA THR A 40 22.48 11.50 17.40
C THR A 40 21.11 11.94 16.84
N GLN A 41 20.36 12.82 17.51
CA GLN A 41 18.95 13.09 17.17
C GLN A 41 18.60 14.10 16.03
N PRO A 42 19.43 15.09 15.61
CA PRO A 42 18.97 16.13 14.68
C PRO A 42 18.57 15.63 13.29
N THR A 43 19.23 14.59 12.78
CA THR A 43 19.09 14.14 11.38
C THR A 43 17.79 13.40 11.09
N TYR A 44 17.21 12.71 12.08
CA TYR A 44 15.99 11.92 11.87
C TYR A 44 14.73 12.78 11.74
N LEU A 45 14.55 13.75 12.66
CA LEU A 45 13.43 14.68 12.59
C LEU A 45 13.50 15.57 11.35
N GLN A 46 14.72 15.88 10.89
CA GLN A 46 14.93 16.61 9.64
C GLN A 46 14.50 15.76 8.43
N GLY A 47 14.80 14.46 8.40
CA GLY A 47 14.32 13.55 7.36
C GLY A 47 12.79 13.44 7.32
N LEU A 48 12.16 13.30 8.49
CA LEU A 48 10.70 13.25 8.62
C LEU A 48 10.02 14.54 8.17
N SER A 49 10.62 15.70 8.46
CA SER A 49 10.14 17.00 7.98
C SER A 49 10.17 17.09 6.46
N VAL A 50 11.27 16.65 5.82
CA VAL A 50 11.42 16.64 4.35
C VAL A 50 10.43 15.69 3.68
N GLU A 51 10.21 14.50 4.24
CA GLU A 51 9.18 13.57 3.75
C GLU A 51 7.78 14.18 3.86
N LEU A 52 7.47 14.84 4.98
CA LEU A 52 6.17 15.47 5.19
C LEU A 52 5.93 16.65 4.22
N GLU A 53 6.96 17.46 3.97
CA GLU A 53 6.92 18.53 2.97
C GLU A 53 6.71 17.97 1.56
N THR A 54 7.35 16.85 1.24
CA THR A 54 7.17 16.15 -0.04
C THR A 54 5.73 15.67 -0.19
N VAL A 55 5.19 14.98 0.82
CA VAL A 55 3.79 14.52 0.85
C VAL A 55 2.81 15.70 0.74
N LEU A 56 3.07 16.80 1.47
CA LEU A 56 2.27 18.03 1.36
C LEU A 56 2.31 18.61 -0.07
N GLY A 57 3.47 18.60 -0.72
CA GLY A 57 3.64 19.01 -2.11
C GLY A 57 2.82 18.13 -3.06
N GLU A 58 2.87 16.81 -2.90
CA GLU A 58 2.08 15.86 -3.70
C GLU A 58 0.58 16.05 -3.51
N ILE A 59 0.12 16.24 -2.27
CA ILE A 59 -1.31 16.49 -1.97
C ILE A 59 -1.78 17.80 -2.62
N LYS A 60 -0.98 18.88 -2.55
CA LYS A 60 -1.29 20.15 -3.21
C LYS A 60 -1.37 20.00 -4.73
N ASN A 61 -0.44 19.25 -5.33
CA ASN A 61 -0.46 18.97 -6.76
C ASN A 61 -1.68 18.14 -7.18
N LEU A 62 -2.06 17.14 -6.36
CA LEU A 62 -3.28 16.36 -6.56
C LEU A 62 -4.53 17.25 -6.49
N GLN A 63 -4.60 18.19 -5.53
CA GLN A 63 -5.71 19.15 -5.46
C GLN A 63 -5.79 20.00 -6.73
N ILE A 64 -4.68 20.58 -7.19
CA ILE A 64 -4.64 21.39 -8.42
C ILE A 64 -5.10 20.56 -9.63
N SER A 65 -4.61 19.32 -9.75
CA SER A 65 -4.99 18.40 -10.83
C SER A 65 -6.49 18.04 -10.80
N GLN A 66 -7.06 17.85 -9.62
CA GLN A 66 -8.48 17.58 -9.46
C GLN A 66 -9.33 18.81 -9.81
N GLU A 67 -8.93 20.00 -9.35
CA GLU A 67 -9.62 21.25 -9.70
C GLU A 67 -9.60 21.51 -11.21
N ALA A 68 -8.48 21.21 -11.88
CA ALA A 68 -8.36 21.28 -13.34
C ALA A 68 -9.27 20.25 -14.04
N SER A 69 -9.33 19.01 -13.54
CA SER A 69 -10.17 17.94 -14.09
C SER A 69 -11.66 18.27 -13.96
N VAL A 70 -12.07 18.82 -12.81
CA VAL A 70 -13.44 19.29 -12.57
C VAL A 70 -13.81 20.42 -13.53
N LYS A 71 -12.94 21.41 -13.69
CA LYS A 71 -13.16 22.51 -14.66
C LYS A 71 -13.27 22.00 -16.09
N SER A 72 -12.42 21.04 -16.47
CA SER A 72 -12.47 20.40 -17.78
C SER A 72 -13.77 19.63 -18.00
N LEU A 73 -14.19 18.81 -17.04
CA LEU A 73 -15.46 18.08 -17.11
C LEU A 73 -16.67 19.02 -17.21
N GLN A 74 -16.67 20.11 -16.45
CA GLN A 74 -17.72 21.15 -16.55
C GLN A 74 -17.74 21.79 -17.94
N GLY A 75 -16.57 22.05 -18.54
CA GLY A 75 -16.45 22.53 -19.91
C GLY A 75 -17.01 21.54 -20.92
N THR A 76 -16.53 20.30 -20.90
CA THR A 76 -16.96 19.23 -21.81
C THR A 76 -18.46 18.99 -21.72
N TYR A 77 -19.02 18.93 -20.51
CA TYR A 77 -20.45 18.70 -20.32
C TYR A 77 -21.29 19.86 -20.87
N LYS A 78 -20.84 21.10 -20.65
CA LYS A 78 -21.52 22.29 -21.20
C LYS A 78 -21.48 22.30 -22.72
N GLU A 79 -20.35 21.94 -23.34
CA GLU A 79 -20.20 21.89 -24.79
C GLU A 79 -20.97 20.72 -25.42
N HIS A 80 -20.79 19.49 -24.93
CA HIS A 80 -21.50 18.31 -25.45
C HIS A 80 -23.00 18.38 -25.20
N GLY A 81 -23.42 18.85 -24.03
CA GLY A 81 -24.84 19.05 -23.71
C GLY A 81 -25.50 20.04 -24.68
N ALA A 82 -24.87 21.19 -24.93
CA ALA A 82 -25.36 22.16 -25.90
C ALA A 82 -25.43 21.58 -27.32
N LEU A 83 -24.40 20.84 -27.73
CA LEU A 83 -24.33 20.25 -29.07
C LEU A 83 -25.38 19.16 -29.29
N MET A 84 -25.61 18.32 -28.27
CA MET A 84 -26.66 17.29 -28.30
C MET A 84 -28.06 17.92 -28.36
N ILE A 85 -28.30 18.99 -27.59
CA ILE A 85 -29.57 19.75 -27.64
C ILE A 85 -29.81 20.34 -29.03
N GLU A 86 -28.80 20.98 -29.63
CA GLU A 86 -28.92 21.54 -30.98
C GLU A 86 -29.13 20.45 -32.05
N GLN A 87 -28.45 19.31 -31.93
CA GLN A 87 -28.65 18.17 -32.84
C GLN A 87 -30.06 17.58 -32.71
N MET A 88 -30.58 17.42 -31.49
CA MET A 88 -31.94 16.96 -31.26
C MET A 88 -32.97 17.95 -31.81
N ARG A 89 -32.75 19.26 -31.63
CA ARG A 89 -33.58 20.31 -32.22
C ARG A 89 -33.57 20.27 -33.74
N GLY A 90 -32.41 20.05 -34.37
CA GLY A 90 -32.29 19.90 -35.82
C GLY A 90 -33.03 18.69 -36.38
N ASN A 91 -32.86 17.52 -35.76
CA ASN A 91 -33.58 16.29 -36.13
C ASN A 91 -35.10 16.46 -35.99
N LEU A 92 -35.52 17.16 -34.94
CA LEU A 92 -36.92 17.42 -34.68
C LEU A 92 -37.55 18.31 -35.75
N ASN A 93 -36.89 19.41 -36.11
CA ASN A 93 -37.37 20.31 -37.17
C ASN A 93 -37.47 19.55 -38.50
N THR A 94 -36.48 18.71 -38.81
CA THR A 94 -36.50 17.86 -40.02
C THR A 94 -37.71 16.91 -40.03
N ASN A 95 -37.99 16.23 -38.91
CA ASN A 95 -39.14 15.34 -38.79
C ASN A 95 -40.48 16.09 -38.91
N ILE A 96 -40.57 17.31 -38.38
CA ILE A 96 -41.77 18.16 -38.51
C ILE A 96 -41.99 18.52 -39.99
N ASP A 97 -40.93 18.91 -40.70
CA ASP A 97 -41.00 19.27 -42.13
C ASP A 97 -41.37 18.05 -43.00
N GLU A 98 -40.81 16.88 -42.71
CA GLU A 98 -41.14 15.62 -43.40
C GLU A 98 -42.60 15.18 -43.16
N CYS A 99 -43.10 15.31 -41.92
CA CYS A 99 -44.52 15.08 -41.61
C CYS A 99 -45.43 16.10 -42.31
N GLY A 100 -45.01 17.36 -42.41
CA GLY A 100 -45.75 18.41 -43.12
C GLY A 100 -45.90 18.13 -44.62
N ASN A 101 -44.86 17.59 -45.25
CA ASN A 101 -44.84 17.32 -46.70
C ASN A 101 -45.57 16.04 -47.12
N SER A 102 -45.67 15.05 -46.23
CA SER A 102 -46.33 13.76 -46.54
C SER A 102 -47.86 13.80 -46.46
N TYR A 103 -48.46 14.86 -45.91
CA TYR A 103 -49.91 14.97 -45.66
C TYR A 103 -50.71 15.85 -46.63
N VAL A 104 -50.12 16.25 -47.76
CA VAL A 104 -50.80 17.04 -48.80
C VAL A 104 -51.81 16.16 -49.56
N GLY A 105 -53.01 15.95 -49.01
CA GLY A 105 -54.07 15.24 -49.72
C GLY A 105 -55.39 14.95 -48.98
N THR A 106 -55.47 15.08 -47.65
CA THR A 106 -56.69 14.73 -46.91
C THR A 106 -57.41 15.97 -46.39
N SER A 107 -58.56 16.29 -46.98
CA SER A 107 -59.40 17.41 -46.56
C SER A 107 -60.05 17.18 -45.20
N GLY A 108 -59.76 18.07 -44.23
CA GLY A 108 -60.71 18.50 -43.20
C GLY A 108 -60.47 17.97 -41.78
N GLY A 109 -60.00 18.84 -40.89
CA GLY A 109 -60.18 18.75 -39.44
C GLY A 109 -59.13 17.97 -38.64
N ASN A 110 -58.77 16.75 -39.05
CA ASN A 110 -57.93 15.88 -38.21
C ASN A 110 -56.42 16.17 -38.29
N GLU A 111 -55.94 16.81 -39.35
CA GLU A 111 -54.50 17.05 -39.55
C GLU A 111 -53.92 18.06 -38.56
N GLN A 112 -54.67 19.13 -38.28
CA GLN A 112 -54.22 20.16 -37.34
C GLN A 112 -54.16 19.62 -35.90
N TYR A 113 -55.12 18.77 -35.54
CA TYR A 113 -55.13 18.09 -34.24
C TYR A 113 -53.91 17.16 -34.08
N LEU A 114 -53.58 16.35 -35.10
CA LEU A 114 -52.39 15.48 -35.07
C LEU A 114 -51.08 16.26 -34.97
N LYS A 115 -50.95 17.38 -35.70
CA LYS A 115 -49.77 18.26 -35.60
C LYS A 115 -49.63 18.85 -34.20
N GLU A 116 -50.73 19.32 -33.62
CA GLU A 116 -50.71 19.85 -32.25
C GLU A 116 -50.36 18.78 -31.21
N GLU A 117 -50.88 17.56 -31.34
CA GLU A 117 -50.61 16.47 -30.41
C GLU A 117 -49.16 15.95 -30.52
N MET A 118 -48.61 15.86 -31.73
CA MET A 118 -47.18 15.58 -31.94
C MET A 118 -46.30 16.69 -31.34
N CYS A 119 -46.61 17.96 -31.57
CA CYS A 119 -45.88 19.08 -30.96
C CYS A 119 -45.93 19.02 -29.43
N ARG A 120 -47.08 18.69 -28.82
CA ARG A 120 -47.21 18.52 -27.37
C ARG A 120 -46.36 17.37 -26.84
N SER A 121 -46.38 16.22 -27.53
CA SER A 121 -45.58 15.05 -27.14
C SER A 121 -44.08 15.35 -27.20
N VAL A 122 -43.65 16.01 -28.26
CA VAL A 122 -42.26 16.45 -28.45
C VAL A 122 -41.81 17.43 -27.37
N VAL A 123 -42.60 18.46 -27.08
CA VAL A 123 -42.30 19.42 -26.00
C VAL A 123 -42.23 18.71 -24.65
N SER A 124 -43.10 17.72 -24.41
CA SER A 124 -43.04 16.89 -23.20
C SER A 124 -41.72 16.11 -23.08
N ILE A 125 -41.26 15.48 -24.17
CA ILE A 125 -40.00 14.73 -24.18
C ILE A 125 -38.81 15.66 -23.97
N MET A 126 -38.82 16.85 -24.59
CA MET A 126 -37.76 17.85 -24.39
C MET A 126 -37.68 18.31 -22.94
N ASN A 127 -38.83 18.59 -22.31
CA ASN A 127 -38.89 18.96 -20.89
C ASN A 127 -38.39 17.83 -19.98
N GLU A 128 -38.74 16.57 -20.28
CA GLU A 128 -38.25 15.42 -19.52
C GLU A 128 -36.73 15.25 -19.66
N PHE A 129 -36.20 15.44 -20.86
CA PHE A 129 -34.76 15.40 -21.11
C PHE A 129 -34.01 16.53 -20.38
N ASP A 130 -34.53 17.76 -20.40
CA ASP A 130 -33.97 18.89 -19.65
C ASP A 130 -33.95 18.59 -18.15
N ASN A 131 -35.02 17.99 -17.62
CA ASN A 131 -35.10 17.57 -16.22
C ASN A 131 -34.07 16.48 -15.86
N ILE A 132 -33.90 15.45 -16.71
CA ILE A 132 -32.90 14.40 -16.50
C ILE A 132 -31.48 14.98 -16.52
N THR A 133 -31.21 15.87 -17.48
CA THR A 133 -29.89 16.52 -17.63
C THR A 133 -29.58 17.42 -16.43
N ALA A 134 -30.56 18.23 -15.99
CA ALA A 134 -30.41 19.08 -14.81
C ALA A 134 -30.18 18.25 -13.53
N LYS A 135 -30.88 17.12 -13.39
CA LYS A 135 -30.70 16.19 -12.26
C LYS A 135 -29.29 15.59 -12.25
N ALA A 136 -28.83 15.04 -13.38
CA ALA A 136 -27.49 14.46 -13.50
C ALA A 136 -26.39 15.51 -13.22
N LEU A 137 -26.58 16.74 -13.69
CA LEU A 137 -25.66 17.84 -13.43
C LEU A 137 -25.60 18.21 -11.94
N ASN A 138 -26.75 18.21 -11.25
CA ASN A 138 -26.79 18.47 -9.81
C ASN A 138 -26.14 17.33 -9.00
N GLU A 139 -26.41 16.06 -9.34
CA GLU A 139 -25.80 14.91 -8.67
C GLU A 139 -24.26 14.92 -8.83
N MET A 140 -23.76 15.19 -10.03
CA MET A 140 -22.31 15.35 -10.25
C MET A 140 -21.73 16.55 -9.50
N LYS A 141 -22.46 17.66 -9.41
CA LYS A 141 -22.02 18.86 -8.67
C LYS A 141 -21.90 18.55 -7.18
N ASP A 142 -22.85 17.81 -6.61
CA ASP A 142 -22.82 17.41 -5.21
C ASP A 142 -21.66 16.45 -4.91
N GLU A 143 -21.40 15.48 -5.80
CA GLU A 143 -20.24 14.59 -5.69
C GLU A 143 -18.91 15.37 -5.74
N VAL A 144 -18.78 16.31 -6.67
CA VAL A 144 -17.61 17.18 -6.79
C VAL A 144 -17.42 18.05 -5.54
N ILE A 145 -18.50 18.63 -4.99
CA ILE A 145 -18.45 19.41 -3.75
C ILE A 145 -17.98 18.51 -2.59
N SER A 146 -18.54 17.31 -2.46
CA SER A 146 -18.15 16.34 -1.43
C SER A 146 -16.67 15.96 -1.50
N ILE A 147 -16.15 15.68 -2.71
CA ILE A 147 -14.72 15.40 -2.93
C ILE A 147 -13.88 16.61 -2.52
N LYS A 148 -14.27 17.82 -2.96
CA LYS A 148 -13.54 19.06 -2.64
C LYS A 148 -13.46 19.31 -1.13
N GLU A 149 -14.56 19.11 -0.41
CA GLU A 149 -14.61 19.25 1.05
C GLU A 149 -13.71 18.21 1.74
N SER A 150 -13.73 16.96 1.29
CA SER A 150 -12.88 15.88 1.79
C SER A 150 -11.38 16.15 1.59
N VAL A 151 -10.99 16.62 0.40
CA VAL A 151 -9.60 17.01 0.10
C VAL A 151 -9.17 18.21 0.95
N THR A 152 -10.00 19.25 1.04
CA THR A 152 -9.72 20.45 1.86
C THR A 152 -9.52 20.08 3.33
N SER A 153 -10.36 19.19 3.86
CA SER A 153 -10.25 18.68 5.24
C SER A 153 -8.94 17.90 5.45
N SER A 154 -8.56 17.06 4.48
CA SER A 154 -7.31 16.29 4.53
C SER A 154 -6.07 17.19 4.51
N ILE A 155 -6.08 18.23 3.67
CA ILE A 155 -5.00 19.23 3.61
C ILE A 155 -4.89 20.00 4.92
N HIS A 156 -6.02 20.40 5.49
CA HIS A 156 -6.04 21.07 6.78
C HIS A 156 -5.42 20.18 7.88
N GLN A 157 -5.80 18.90 7.93
CA GLN A 157 -5.22 17.93 8.88
C GLN A 157 -3.70 17.74 8.67
N CYS A 158 -3.22 17.63 7.43
CA CYS A 158 -1.79 17.54 7.13
C CYS A 158 -1.04 18.80 7.56
N THR A 159 -1.62 19.98 7.33
CA THR A 159 -1.01 21.28 7.68
C THR A 159 -0.90 21.46 9.18
N THR A 160 -1.95 21.09 9.93
CA THR A 160 -1.92 21.08 11.40
C THR A 160 -0.83 20.16 11.92
N LEU A 161 -0.74 18.94 11.39
CA LEU A 161 0.28 17.97 11.77
C LEU A 161 1.70 18.46 11.48
N HIS A 162 1.91 19.12 10.34
CA HIS A 162 3.20 19.72 9.98
C HIS A 162 3.61 20.83 10.97
N ASN A 163 2.67 21.70 11.34
CA ASN A 163 2.92 22.75 12.33
C ASN A 163 3.24 22.15 13.70
N ASP A 164 2.53 21.10 14.12
CA ASP A 164 2.80 20.39 15.38
C ASP A 164 4.18 19.72 15.37
N LEU A 165 4.59 19.11 14.26
CA LEU A 165 5.93 18.53 14.07
C LEU A 165 7.02 19.60 14.11
N SER A 166 6.79 20.75 13.48
CA SER A 166 7.75 21.87 13.48
C SER A 166 7.95 22.43 14.89
N GLN A 167 6.85 22.66 15.62
CA GLN A 167 6.92 23.07 17.02
C GLN A 167 7.58 22.02 17.92
N PHE A 168 7.34 20.74 17.64
CA PHE A 168 8.00 19.64 18.34
C PHE A 168 9.51 19.64 18.07
N HIS A 169 9.93 19.84 16.82
CA HIS A 169 11.34 19.95 16.47
C HIS A 169 12.04 21.11 17.22
N GLU A 170 11.42 22.29 17.24
CA GLU A 170 11.93 23.42 18.02
C GLU A 170 12.02 23.13 19.52
N LEU A 171 11.02 22.40 20.06
CA LEU A 171 11.04 21.97 21.46
C LEU A 171 12.23 21.04 21.71
N VAL A 172 12.43 20.02 20.86
CA VAL A 172 13.56 19.07 20.97
C VAL A 172 14.91 19.78 20.94
N GLN A 173 15.09 20.79 20.09
CA GLN A 173 16.32 21.57 20.06
C GLN A 173 16.57 22.35 21.37
N LYS A 174 15.52 22.73 22.11
CA LYS A 174 15.60 23.47 23.37
C LYS A 174 15.73 22.57 24.61
N ILE A 175 15.52 21.25 24.48
CA ILE A 175 15.36 20.34 25.62
C ILE A 175 16.64 20.19 26.46
N GLY A 176 17.84 20.25 25.88
CA GLY A 176 19.08 20.02 26.63
C GLY A 176 18.99 18.76 27.53
N ASP A 177 19.47 18.85 28.78
CA ASP A 177 19.34 17.76 29.77
C ASP A 177 18.08 17.87 30.67
N ASN A 178 17.10 18.70 30.29
CA ASN A 178 15.93 18.94 31.14
C ASN A 178 14.92 17.79 31.06
N LYS A 179 14.92 16.94 32.09
CA LYS A 179 14.05 15.75 32.20
C LYS A 179 12.55 16.05 32.08
N GLU A 180 12.10 17.22 32.53
CA GLU A 180 10.69 17.62 32.47
C GLU A 180 10.27 17.96 31.05
N LEU A 181 11.14 18.65 30.29
CA LEU A 181 10.92 18.92 28.87
C LEU A 181 11.01 17.65 28.01
N CYS A 182 11.87 16.67 28.37
CA CYS A 182 11.89 15.35 27.72
C CYS A 182 10.55 14.61 27.86
N LEU A 183 9.92 14.65 29.04
CA LEU A 183 8.62 14.00 29.26
C LEU A 183 7.51 14.67 28.44
N ILE A 184 7.49 16.01 28.42
CA ILE A 184 6.54 16.78 27.60
C ILE A 184 6.72 16.45 26.11
N ALA A 185 7.96 16.36 25.64
CA ALA A 185 8.27 15.98 24.28
C ALA A 185 7.80 14.56 23.95
N SER A 186 8.04 13.58 24.82
CA SER A 186 7.56 12.20 24.62
C SER A 186 6.03 12.13 24.47
N ILE A 187 5.29 12.86 25.31
CA ILE A 187 3.81 12.92 25.25
C ILE A 187 3.34 13.57 23.94
N LYS A 188 3.94 14.70 23.54
CA LYS A 188 3.60 15.37 22.28
C LYS A 188 3.94 14.51 21.06
N CYS A 189 5.10 13.87 21.04
CA CYS A 189 5.53 12.98 19.97
C CYS A 189 4.53 11.84 19.76
N LYS A 190 4.10 11.17 20.84
CA LYS A 190 3.09 10.12 20.78
C LYS A 190 1.76 10.62 20.19
N HIS A 191 1.33 11.82 20.55
CA HIS A 191 0.10 12.41 20.02
C HIS A 191 0.21 12.71 18.52
N ILE A 192 1.31 13.34 18.11
CA ILE A 192 1.63 13.65 16.71
C ILE A 192 1.68 12.37 15.87
N ILE A 193 2.40 11.34 16.35
CA ILE A 193 2.47 10.03 15.67
C ILE A 193 1.06 9.42 15.54
N GLN A 194 0.24 9.44 16.59
CA GLN A 194 -1.12 8.90 16.52
C GLN A 194 -2.00 9.65 15.51
N GLN A 195 -1.89 10.98 15.43
CA GLN A 195 -2.59 11.78 14.43
C GLN A 195 -2.09 11.47 13.01
N ALA A 196 -0.77 11.41 12.81
CA ALA A 196 -0.14 11.03 11.55
C ALA A 196 -0.62 9.65 11.08
N LEU A 197 -0.62 8.66 11.97
CA LEU A 197 -1.08 7.30 11.68
C LEU A 197 -2.57 7.25 11.34
N THR A 198 -3.39 8.03 12.06
CA THR A 198 -4.84 8.14 11.75
C THR A 198 -5.07 8.76 10.37
N LEU A 199 -4.28 9.78 10.03
CA LEU A 199 -4.33 10.46 8.75
C LEU A 199 -3.84 9.54 7.62
N LEU A 200 -2.72 8.85 7.81
CA LEU A 200 -2.21 7.84 6.88
C LEU A 200 -3.17 6.65 6.74
N GLY A 201 -3.89 6.25 7.78
CA GLY A 201 -4.93 5.22 7.69
C GLY A 201 -6.16 5.68 6.90
N LYS A 202 -6.50 6.97 6.93
CA LYS A 202 -7.56 7.57 6.10
C LYS A 202 -7.11 7.80 4.66
N LEU A 203 -5.84 8.16 4.46
CA LEU A 203 -5.21 8.38 3.15
C LEU A 203 -4.78 7.08 2.48
N GLY A 204 -4.54 6.04 3.27
CA GLY A 204 -4.24 4.70 2.83
C GLY A 204 -5.43 4.18 2.06
N LYS A 205 -5.41 4.39 0.74
CA LYS A 205 -6.33 3.75 -0.19
C LYS A 205 -6.38 2.28 0.21
N ALA A 206 -7.55 1.81 0.66
CA ALA A 206 -7.78 0.39 0.77
C ALA A 206 -7.38 -0.21 -0.57
N PHE A 207 -6.31 -1.00 -0.60
CA PHE A 207 -5.86 -1.63 -1.82
C PHE A 207 -6.93 -2.64 -2.21
N ASN A 208 -7.75 -2.28 -3.18
CA ASN A 208 -8.70 -3.22 -3.75
C ASN A 208 -7.89 -4.24 -4.54
N VAL A 209 -7.96 -5.50 -4.13
CA VAL A 209 -7.36 -6.62 -4.87
C VAL A 209 -8.04 -6.66 -6.24
N GLN A 210 -7.33 -6.20 -7.27
CA GLN A 210 -7.88 -6.10 -8.63
C GLN A 210 -8.03 -7.48 -9.27
N ARG A 211 -7.12 -8.40 -8.97
CA ARG A 211 -7.09 -9.74 -9.56
C ARG A 211 -6.63 -10.76 -8.54
N LYS A 212 -7.29 -11.91 -8.57
CA LYS A 212 -6.94 -13.10 -7.78
C LYS A 212 -6.84 -14.30 -8.73
N SER A 213 -5.74 -15.01 -8.65
CA SER A 213 -5.52 -16.25 -9.39
C SER A 213 -4.87 -17.30 -8.49
N VAL A 214 -5.03 -18.56 -8.87
CA VAL A 214 -4.47 -19.71 -8.15
C VAL A 214 -3.54 -20.44 -9.11
N HIS A 215 -2.32 -20.70 -8.67
CA HIS A 215 -1.27 -21.34 -9.47
C HIS A 215 -0.74 -22.55 -8.73
N ASN A 216 -0.59 -23.67 -9.44
CA ASN A 216 0.00 -24.87 -8.87
C ASN A 216 1.53 -24.75 -8.90
N VAL A 217 2.15 -24.79 -7.72
CA VAL A 217 3.60 -24.71 -7.54
C VAL A 217 4.24 -26.05 -7.15
N ARG A 218 3.47 -27.14 -7.24
CA ARG A 218 3.95 -28.50 -6.97
C ARG A 218 4.77 -29.03 -8.15
N ILE A 219 5.86 -29.71 -7.85
CA ILE A 219 6.66 -30.46 -8.82
C ILE A 219 6.58 -31.97 -8.55
N PRO A 220 6.86 -32.85 -9.53
CA PRO A 220 6.70 -34.31 -9.37
C PRO A 220 7.52 -34.92 -8.22
N SER A 221 8.66 -34.31 -7.89
CA SER A 221 9.55 -34.76 -6.82
C SER A 221 9.15 -34.26 -5.43
N ASP A 222 8.02 -33.56 -5.26
CA ASP A 222 7.54 -33.09 -3.95
C ASP A 222 6.90 -34.23 -3.15
N SER A 223 7.48 -34.52 -2.00
CA SER A 223 7.02 -35.54 -1.05
C SER A 223 5.84 -35.08 -0.20
N TYR A 224 5.67 -33.77 -0.02
CA TYR A 224 4.65 -33.16 0.84
C TYR A 224 3.81 -32.14 0.08
N GLU A 225 2.65 -31.82 0.62
CA GLU A 225 1.88 -30.65 0.18
C GLU A 225 2.72 -29.38 0.36
N CYS A 226 2.74 -28.52 -0.66
CA CYS A 226 3.51 -27.29 -0.65
C CYS A 226 3.10 -26.39 0.51
N SER A 227 4.09 -25.88 1.24
CA SER A 227 3.89 -24.96 2.36
C SER A 227 4.72 -23.72 2.11
N ILE A 228 4.12 -22.73 1.44
CA ILE A 228 4.84 -21.52 1.03
C ILE A 228 4.99 -20.56 2.22
N ALA A 229 6.21 -20.41 2.71
CA ALA A 229 6.52 -19.58 3.87
C ALA A 229 7.05 -18.18 3.47
N GLY A 230 7.75 -18.10 2.33
CA GLY A 230 8.34 -16.87 1.81
C GLY A 230 8.16 -16.72 0.30
N ILE A 231 8.14 -15.48 -0.16
CA ILE A 231 8.02 -15.12 -1.57
C ILE A 231 8.92 -13.91 -1.87
N CYS A 232 9.58 -13.93 -3.02
CA CYS A 232 10.39 -12.81 -3.49
C CYS A 232 10.19 -12.62 -5.00
N VAL A 233 9.87 -11.41 -5.43
CA VAL A 233 9.75 -11.05 -6.84
C VAL A 233 11.09 -10.45 -7.30
N LEU A 234 11.67 -11.02 -8.36
CA LEU A 234 12.90 -10.54 -8.96
C LEU A 234 12.63 -9.35 -9.87
N THR A 235 13.67 -8.59 -10.21
CA THR A 235 13.53 -7.38 -11.04
C THR A 235 13.06 -7.65 -12.47
N ASP A 236 13.21 -8.88 -12.96
CA ASP A 236 12.73 -9.32 -14.27
C ASP A 236 11.29 -9.91 -14.23
N GLY A 237 10.63 -9.85 -13.07
CA GLY A 237 9.28 -10.35 -12.85
C GLY A 237 9.18 -11.85 -12.61
N GLN A 238 10.29 -12.59 -12.59
CA GLN A 238 10.29 -13.95 -12.06
C GLN A 238 10.03 -13.94 -10.55
N VAL A 239 9.58 -15.08 -10.02
CA VAL A 239 9.18 -15.20 -8.62
C VAL A 239 9.88 -16.38 -7.97
N LEU A 240 10.47 -16.18 -6.81
CA LEU A 240 10.99 -17.23 -5.95
C LEU A 240 10.00 -17.50 -4.82
N VAL A 241 9.76 -18.78 -4.52
CA VAL A 241 8.94 -19.19 -3.37
C VAL A 241 9.71 -20.19 -2.50
N ALA A 242 9.58 -20.04 -1.18
CA ALA A 242 10.14 -20.92 -0.17
C ALA A 242 9.10 -21.97 0.24
N ASP A 243 9.25 -23.20 -0.27
CA ASP A 243 8.41 -24.33 0.09
C ASP A 243 9.03 -25.05 1.30
N SER A 244 8.57 -24.68 2.50
CA SER A 244 9.19 -25.05 3.77
C SER A 244 9.15 -26.57 4.02
N LYS A 245 8.01 -27.22 3.73
CA LYS A 245 7.83 -28.66 3.95
C LYS A 245 8.62 -29.52 2.98
N ASN A 246 8.75 -29.09 1.72
CA ASN A 246 9.55 -29.80 0.72
C ASN A 246 11.03 -29.41 0.74
N LYS A 247 11.45 -28.51 1.65
CA LYS A 247 12.85 -28.01 1.78
C LYS A 247 13.40 -27.48 0.46
N ARG A 248 12.60 -26.67 -0.25
CA ARG A 248 12.90 -26.21 -1.59
C ARG A 248 12.68 -24.72 -1.78
N ILE A 249 13.54 -24.12 -2.60
CA ILE A 249 13.28 -22.84 -3.25
C ILE A 249 12.86 -23.13 -4.68
N LYS A 250 11.71 -22.62 -5.11
CA LYS A 250 11.21 -22.81 -6.47
C LYS A 250 11.23 -21.50 -7.22
N LEU A 251 11.72 -21.52 -8.45
CA LEU A 251 11.72 -20.40 -9.37
C LEU A 251 10.53 -20.53 -10.31
N LEU A 252 9.71 -19.49 -10.35
CA LEU A 252 8.55 -19.36 -11.20
C LEU A 252 8.82 -18.31 -12.28
N ASN A 253 8.36 -18.58 -13.50
CA ASN A 253 8.33 -17.57 -14.57
C ASN A 253 7.21 -16.52 -14.32
N GLN A 254 7.10 -15.54 -15.22
CA GLN A 254 6.08 -14.48 -15.16
C GLN A 254 4.63 -15.01 -15.27
N GLN A 255 4.45 -16.23 -15.75
CA GLN A 255 3.17 -16.94 -15.81
C GLN A 255 2.94 -17.80 -14.55
N TYR A 256 3.78 -17.66 -13.54
CA TYR A 256 3.76 -18.38 -12.27
C TYR A 256 3.90 -19.91 -12.41
N GLN A 257 4.57 -20.38 -13.47
CA GLN A 257 4.91 -21.78 -13.67
C GLN A 257 6.30 -22.08 -13.10
N VAL A 258 6.45 -23.19 -12.38
CA VAL A 258 7.76 -23.59 -11.84
C VAL A 258 8.68 -24.00 -12.99
N VAL A 259 9.78 -23.26 -13.18
CA VAL A 259 10.78 -23.51 -14.22
C VAL A 259 12.08 -24.08 -13.65
N ASN A 260 12.33 -23.91 -12.36
CA ASN A 260 13.49 -24.48 -11.68
C ASN A 260 13.24 -24.64 -10.17
N HIS A 261 14.10 -25.40 -9.49
CA HIS A 261 14.11 -25.50 -8.04
C HIS A 261 15.51 -25.75 -7.49
N TRP A 262 15.70 -25.47 -6.21
CA TRP A 262 16.91 -25.71 -5.46
C TRP A 262 16.57 -26.35 -4.11
N ASP A 263 17.21 -27.48 -3.81
CA ASP A 263 17.06 -28.17 -2.54
C ASP A 263 17.92 -27.48 -1.48
N VAL A 264 17.32 -27.18 -0.33
CA VAL A 264 18.02 -26.62 0.84
C VAL A 264 18.10 -27.65 1.97
N THR A 265 19.04 -27.45 2.88
CA THR A 265 19.37 -28.38 3.99
C THR A 265 18.22 -28.57 4.98
N ALA A 266 17.41 -27.53 5.17
CA ALA A 266 16.30 -27.46 6.10
C ALA A 266 15.15 -26.63 5.51
N GLY A 267 14.04 -26.49 6.23
CA GLY A 267 12.88 -25.74 5.75
C GLY A 267 13.23 -24.26 5.49
N PRO A 268 13.06 -23.73 4.27
CA PRO A 268 13.17 -22.30 4.04
C PRO A 268 11.93 -21.59 4.58
N TRP A 269 12.12 -20.55 5.38
CA TRP A 269 11.05 -19.80 6.04
C TRP A 269 10.73 -18.48 5.36
N ASP A 270 11.75 -17.82 4.80
CA ASP A 270 11.57 -16.53 4.16
C ASP A 270 12.67 -16.26 3.12
N ILE A 271 12.39 -15.37 2.17
CA ILE A 271 13.31 -15.00 1.08
C ILE A 271 13.30 -13.48 0.89
N CYS A 272 14.48 -12.88 0.80
CA CYS A 272 14.65 -11.45 0.57
C CYS A 272 15.57 -11.17 -0.62
N LEU A 273 15.22 -10.17 -1.43
CA LEU A 273 16.04 -9.68 -2.53
C LEU A 273 17.24 -8.87 -2.01
N ILE A 274 18.45 -9.23 -2.43
CA ILE A 274 19.69 -8.51 -2.07
C ILE A 274 20.13 -7.62 -3.23
N THR A 275 20.22 -8.21 -4.43
CA THR A 275 20.53 -7.52 -5.69
C THR A 275 19.50 -7.92 -6.74
N SER A 276 19.64 -7.44 -7.98
CA SER A 276 18.74 -7.83 -9.09
C SER A 276 18.70 -9.34 -9.37
N SER A 277 19.71 -10.09 -8.95
CA SER A 277 19.84 -11.53 -9.22
C SER A 277 20.23 -12.38 -8.01
N GLU A 278 20.49 -11.77 -6.85
CA GLU A 278 20.86 -12.51 -5.64
C GLU A 278 19.78 -12.32 -4.57
N VAL A 279 19.39 -13.43 -3.94
CA VAL A 279 18.49 -13.44 -2.79
C VAL A 279 19.17 -14.05 -1.56
N ALA A 280 18.72 -13.66 -0.37
CA ALA A 280 19.04 -14.31 0.88
C ALA A 280 17.82 -15.09 1.38
N VAL A 281 18.05 -16.31 1.86
CA VAL A 281 17.02 -17.23 2.33
C VAL A 281 17.25 -17.53 3.80
N ALA A 282 16.23 -17.30 4.63
CA ALA A 282 16.22 -17.76 6.01
C ALA A 282 15.90 -19.26 6.04
N VAL A 283 16.88 -20.08 6.43
CA VAL A 283 16.75 -21.54 6.49
C VAL A 283 16.78 -21.97 7.95
N ASN A 284 15.70 -22.60 8.40
CA ASN A 284 15.55 -22.98 9.79
C ASN A 284 14.87 -24.34 9.93
N ASP A 285 15.48 -25.21 10.72
CA ASP A 285 14.91 -26.46 11.18
C ASP A 285 14.64 -26.39 12.69
N HIS A 286 13.43 -26.74 13.09
CA HIS A 286 13.08 -26.82 14.50
C HIS A 286 13.83 -27.94 15.23
N ASP A 287 14.16 -29.02 14.53
CA ASP A 287 14.68 -30.24 15.15
C ASP A 287 16.20 -30.37 15.03
N SER A 288 16.78 -29.94 13.91
CA SER A 288 18.19 -30.20 13.59
C SER A 288 19.18 -29.09 13.99
N LYS A 289 18.73 -28.07 14.73
CA LYS A 289 19.52 -26.88 15.12
C LYS A 289 20.17 -26.15 13.93
N ILE A 290 19.68 -26.40 12.71
CA ILE A 290 20.13 -25.68 11.52
C ILE A 290 19.42 -24.33 11.51
N HIS A 291 20.20 -23.28 11.69
CA HIS A 291 19.73 -21.91 11.56
C HIS A 291 20.76 -21.16 10.72
N GLU A 292 20.48 -20.94 9.44
CA GLU A 292 21.44 -20.32 8.53
C GLU A 292 20.76 -19.36 7.57
N VAL A 293 21.56 -18.42 7.07
CA VAL A 293 21.19 -17.63 5.89
C VAL A 293 21.94 -18.21 4.70
N GLN A 294 21.22 -18.59 3.65
CA GLN A 294 21.80 -19.02 2.38
C GLN A 294 21.59 -17.96 1.31
N PHE A 295 22.62 -17.68 0.52
CA PHE A 295 22.51 -16.81 -0.64
C PHE A 295 22.33 -17.66 -1.90
N ILE A 296 21.39 -17.28 -2.75
CA ILE A 296 21.10 -17.96 -4.00
C ILE A 296 21.12 -16.92 -5.12
N THR A 297 21.89 -17.19 -6.16
CA THR A 297 21.93 -16.38 -7.37
C THR A 297 21.03 -17.01 -8.43
N VAL A 298 20.25 -16.18 -9.10
CA VAL A 298 19.41 -16.54 -10.24
C VAL A 298 20.12 -16.07 -11.50
N ASN A 299 20.60 -17.01 -12.30
CA ASN A 299 21.31 -16.72 -13.54
C ASN A 299 20.65 -17.47 -14.71
N GLN A 300 20.03 -16.73 -15.63
CA GLN A 300 19.38 -17.29 -16.82
C GLN A 300 18.37 -18.42 -16.47
N GLY A 301 17.53 -18.19 -15.46
CA GLY A 301 16.56 -19.18 -14.98
C GLY A 301 17.15 -20.36 -14.21
N LYS A 302 18.45 -20.33 -13.88
CA LYS A 302 19.12 -21.33 -13.03
C LYS A 302 19.36 -20.78 -11.63
N LEU A 303 19.09 -21.61 -10.63
CA LEU A 303 19.42 -21.33 -9.25
C LEU A 303 20.82 -21.87 -8.95
N VAL A 304 21.69 -21.00 -8.45
CA VAL A 304 23.06 -21.33 -8.07
C VAL A 304 23.23 -20.97 -6.60
N SER A 305 23.55 -21.96 -5.77
CA SER A 305 23.88 -21.69 -4.37
C SER A 305 25.19 -20.91 -4.29
N GLY A 306 25.16 -19.83 -3.54
CA GLY A 306 26.31 -19.00 -3.22
C GLY A 306 26.84 -19.29 -1.83
N ARG A 307 27.20 -18.22 -1.13
CA ARG A 307 27.67 -18.28 0.26
C ARG A 307 26.54 -18.59 1.24
N LYS A 308 26.91 -19.01 2.44
CA LYS A 308 26.00 -19.15 3.58
C LYS A 308 26.71 -18.91 4.90
N PHE A 309 25.97 -18.55 5.94
CA PHE A 309 26.51 -18.43 7.29
C PHE A 309 25.51 -18.94 8.34
N GLN A 310 26.05 -19.54 9.41
CA GLN A 310 25.26 -20.03 10.53
C GLN A 310 24.87 -18.91 11.48
N LEU A 311 23.68 -19.00 12.02
CA LEU A 311 23.12 -18.15 13.06
C LEU A 311 23.16 -18.91 14.39
N GLN A 312 23.31 -18.18 15.48
CA GLN A 312 23.24 -18.74 16.84
C GLN A 312 21.81 -18.74 17.41
N HIS A 313 20.83 -18.40 16.58
CA HIS A 313 19.42 -18.30 16.94
C HIS A 313 18.56 -18.76 15.76
N LYS A 314 17.30 -19.10 16.03
CA LYS A 314 16.32 -19.42 14.98
C LYS A 314 16.16 -18.23 14.03
N CYS A 315 15.91 -18.50 12.75
CA CYS A 315 15.50 -17.47 11.79
C CYS A 315 14.12 -17.81 11.21
N THR A 316 13.21 -16.85 11.26
CA THR A 316 11.84 -16.99 10.76
C THR A 316 11.55 -16.06 9.61
N CYS A 317 12.09 -14.84 9.64
CA CYS A 317 11.92 -13.86 8.57
C CYS A 317 13.24 -13.13 8.31
N ILE A 318 13.42 -12.65 7.09
CA ILE A 318 14.63 -11.95 6.64
C ILE A 318 14.28 -10.77 5.76
N THR A 319 14.95 -9.64 5.96
CA THR A 319 14.90 -8.51 5.04
C THR A 319 16.28 -7.87 4.87
N HIS A 320 16.43 -7.04 3.86
CA HIS A 320 17.66 -6.37 3.48
C HIS A 320 17.43 -4.88 3.32
N HIS A 321 18.31 -4.07 3.90
CA HIS A 321 18.26 -2.63 3.77
C HIS A 321 19.68 -2.06 3.86
N GLN A 322 20.05 -1.23 2.87
CA GLN A 322 21.32 -0.49 2.83
C GLN A 322 22.57 -1.37 3.08
N GLY A 323 22.61 -2.59 2.56
CA GLY A 323 23.76 -3.49 2.70
C GLY A 323 23.79 -4.30 4.00
N ASP A 324 22.74 -4.19 4.83
CA ASP A 324 22.57 -4.95 6.05
C ASP A 324 21.38 -5.90 5.96
N LEU A 325 21.49 -7.04 6.62
CA LEU A 325 20.43 -8.01 6.80
C LEU A 325 19.77 -7.82 8.16
N PHE A 326 18.45 -7.96 8.18
CA PHE A 326 17.64 -7.93 9.38
C PHE A 326 16.92 -9.27 9.48
N VAL A 327 17.21 -10.02 10.55
CA VAL A 327 16.75 -11.40 10.72
C VAL A 327 15.98 -11.50 12.02
N THR A 328 14.81 -12.15 12.00
CA THR A 328 13.98 -12.34 13.19
C THR A 328 14.04 -13.79 13.69
N SER A 329 13.98 -13.98 15.01
CA SER A 329 13.87 -15.31 15.64
C SER A 329 12.45 -15.64 16.15
N GLY A 330 11.47 -14.78 15.82
CA GLY A 330 10.14 -14.75 16.41
C GLY A 330 10.06 -14.00 17.75
N LYS A 331 11.19 -13.79 18.43
CA LYS A 331 11.26 -13.01 19.69
C LYS A 331 12.23 -11.83 19.61
N GLU A 332 13.25 -11.93 18.77
CA GLU A 332 14.29 -10.92 18.67
C GLU A 332 14.49 -10.50 17.21
N LEU A 333 14.97 -9.27 17.03
CA LEU A 333 15.40 -8.73 15.75
C LEU A 333 16.91 -8.51 15.79
N TYR A 334 17.62 -9.11 14.85
CA TYR A 334 19.05 -9.00 14.75
C TYR A 334 19.46 -8.29 13.47
N LYS A 335 20.53 -7.51 13.56
CA LYS A 335 21.16 -6.87 12.42
C LYS A 335 22.47 -7.57 12.10
N TYR A 336 22.63 -7.99 10.84
CA TYR A 336 23.80 -8.67 10.32
C TYR A 336 24.37 -7.93 9.13
N THR A 337 25.68 -8.02 8.93
CA THR A 337 26.30 -7.72 7.63
C THR A 337 25.97 -8.82 6.61
N LEU A 338 26.10 -8.52 5.31
CA LEU A 338 25.96 -9.54 4.25
C LEU A 338 27.01 -10.67 4.33
N SER A 339 28.12 -10.47 5.05
CA SER A 339 29.12 -11.51 5.30
C SER A 339 28.79 -12.39 6.52
N GLY A 340 27.68 -12.14 7.21
CA GLY A 340 27.22 -12.92 8.36
C GLY A 340 27.76 -12.49 9.71
N LYS A 341 28.46 -11.36 9.80
CA LYS A 341 28.85 -10.78 11.10
C LYS A 341 27.63 -10.16 11.77
N LEU A 342 27.28 -10.63 12.97
CA LEU A 342 26.29 -9.99 13.83
C LEU A 342 26.78 -8.60 14.23
N ILE A 343 25.97 -7.59 13.96
CA ILE A 343 26.24 -6.19 14.37
C ILE A 343 25.64 -5.97 15.76
N CYS A 344 24.34 -6.22 15.93
CA CYS A 344 23.64 -6.08 17.21
C CYS A 344 22.28 -6.79 17.20
N SER A 345 21.73 -7.05 18.39
CA SER A 345 20.30 -7.28 18.58
C SER A 345 19.61 -5.92 18.75
N LEU A 346 18.62 -5.65 17.92
CA LEU A 346 17.88 -4.38 17.90
C LEU A 346 16.67 -4.41 18.82
N TYR A 347 16.11 -5.59 19.04
CA TYR A 347 14.92 -5.80 19.86
C TYR A 347 14.92 -7.20 20.46
N GLN A 348 14.44 -7.30 21.69
CA GLN A 348 14.19 -8.56 22.36
C GLN A 348 12.87 -8.48 23.11
N ASP A 349 11.91 -9.33 22.71
CA ASP A 349 10.68 -9.53 23.45
C ASP A 349 10.97 -10.33 24.73
N ARG A 350 10.96 -9.63 25.87
CA ARG A 350 11.16 -10.21 27.20
C ARG A 350 9.88 -10.77 27.82
N SER A 351 8.73 -10.64 27.15
CA SER A 351 7.44 -11.10 27.70
C SER A 351 7.34 -12.61 27.88
N ALA A 352 8.28 -13.37 27.30
CA ALA A 352 8.33 -14.83 27.39
C ALA A 352 9.03 -15.39 28.64
N ASP A 353 9.69 -14.57 29.47
CA ASP A 353 10.19 -15.01 30.79
C ASP A 353 9.03 -15.04 31.80
N TRP A 354 8.29 -16.15 31.75
CA TRP A 354 7.01 -16.32 32.42
C TRP A 354 7.19 -16.64 33.91
N THR A 355 7.45 -15.61 34.73
CA THR A 355 7.04 -15.59 36.14
C THR A 355 5.93 -14.55 36.34
N GLY A 356 4.75 -14.84 35.79
CA GLY A 356 3.47 -14.41 36.35
C GLY A 356 3.14 -12.91 36.46
N LYS A 357 3.77 -12.00 35.71
CA LYS A 357 3.30 -10.61 35.59
C LYS A 357 3.34 -10.12 34.15
N ASN A 358 2.15 -9.87 33.59
CA ASN A 358 1.96 -9.18 32.33
C ASN A 358 2.55 -7.77 32.42
N HIS A 359 3.71 -7.57 31.77
CA HIS A 359 4.25 -6.25 31.47
C HIS A 359 4.32 -6.14 29.95
N GLY A 360 3.40 -5.32 29.42
CA GLY A 360 3.28 -5.06 27.99
C GLY A 360 4.33 -4.07 27.50
N GLU A 361 4.94 -4.43 26.39
CA GLU A 361 5.55 -3.57 25.36
C GLU A 361 5.79 -4.50 24.16
N SER A 362 4.82 -4.57 23.24
CA SER A 362 4.91 -5.41 22.05
C SER A 362 5.39 -4.55 20.89
N ILE A 363 6.61 -4.76 20.39
CA ILE A 363 6.97 -4.29 19.06
C ILE A 363 6.35 -5.28 18.08
N LEU A 364 5.36 -4.81 17.34
CA LEU A 364 4.76 -5.55 16.23
C LEU A 364 5.77 -5.58 15.09
N ILE A 365 6.72 -6.52 15.10
CA ILE A 365 7.43 -6.88 13.87
C ILE A 365 6.42 -7.63 13.03
N THR A 366 5.74 -6.92 12.12
CA THR A 366 4.83 -7.57 11.18
C THR A 366 5.67 -8.31 10.15
N CYS A 367 6.07 -9.52 10.50
CA CYS A 367 6.22 -10.56 9.49
C CYS A 367 4.80 -11.03 9.19
N VAL A 368 4.12 -10.33 8.26
CA VAL A 368 2.86 -10.84 7.73
C VAL A 368 3.22 -12.07 6.91
N LEU A 369 3.21 -13.22 7.58
CA LEU A 369 3.07 -14.53 6.96
C LEU A 369 1.92 -14.39 5.96
N CYS A 370 2.26 -14.21 4.68
CA CYS A 370 1.42 -14.15 3.46
C CYS A 370 1.54 -12.92 2.53
N THR A 371 2.27 -11.83 2.82
CA THR A 371 2.34 -10.70 1.84
C THR A 371 3.70 -10.00 1.64
N GLY A 372 4.81 -10.58 2.09
CA GLY A 372 6.14 -10.15 1.59
C GLY A 372 6.59 -8.74 1.96
N ILE A 373 6.10 -8.18 3.08
CA ILE A 373 6.63 -6.95 3.66
C ILE A 373 7.05 -7.27 5.09
N CYS A 374 8.36 -7.27 5.33
CA CYS A 374 8.92 -7.13 6.68
C CYS A 374 9.09 -5.63 6.95
N LEU A 375 8.09 -5.01 7.56
CA LEU A 375 8.24 -3.66 8.10
C LEU A 375 8.77 -3.79 9.52
N ALA A 376 10.06 -3.51 9.70
CA ALA A 376 10.65 -3.31 11.01
C ALA A 376 10.75 -1.81 11.25
N ILE A 377 9.75 -1.21 11.92
CA ILE A 377 9.97 0.09 12.56
C ILE A 377 10.56 -0.23 13.91
N VAL A 378 11.88 -0.12 13.97
CA VAL A 378 12.58 -0.07 15.24
C VAL A 378 12.52 1.37 15.71
N ASP A 379 11.58 1.67 16.61
CA ASP A 379 11.69 2.86 17.45
C ASP A 379 12.92 2.66 18.35
N LYS A 380 14.07 3.14 17.89
CA LYS A 380 15.25 3.26 18.74
C LYS A 380 15.17 4.59 19.48
N GLY A 381 14.45 4.58 20.59
CA GLY A 381 14.93 5.30 21.76
C GLY A 381 16.11 4.53 22.36
N VAL A 382 17.29 4.63 21.72
CA VAL A 382 18.57 4.30 22.35
C VAL A 382 19.40 5.56 22.37
#